data_AF-A0A4Q0IB33-F1
#
_entry.id   AF-A0A4Q0IB33-F1
#
_cell.length_a   1.000
_cell.length_b   1.000
_cell.length_c   1.000
_cell.angle_alpha   90.00
_cell.angle_beta   90.00
_cell.angle_gamma   90.00
#
_symmetry.space_group_name_H-M   'P 1'
#
loop_
_entity.id
_entity.type
_entity.pdbx_description
1 polymer ?
#
loop_
_entity_poly.entity_id
_entity_poly.type
_entity_poly.pdbx_seq_one_letter_code
_entity_poly.pdbx_strand_id
1 'polypeptide(L)'
;SFQQLEIVPLSSPALLSYLQERGINTELAKRECREAHFTNNGRRYFAIAFPNVSGGSEIRNRYFKGCIAPKEISHIRQAGKARETCYVFEGFMDYLSFLTLRQESCPNYPELEGQDYIVLNSVSNVSKALYPLGSY
;
A
#
# COMPACT_ATOMS: atom_id res chain seq x y z
N SER A 1 -7.88 -19.11 -8.80
CA SER A 1 -6.59 -18.61 -8.27
C SER A 1 -5.99 -17.67 -9.30
N PHE A 2 -5.18 -16.71 -8.87
CA PHE A 2 -4.43 -15.88 -9.82
C PHE A 2 -3.36 -16.74 -10.49
N GLN A 3 -3.27 -16.65 -11.81
CA GLN A 3 -2.29 -17.35 -12.63
C GLN A 3 -1.40 -16.33 -13.33
N GLN A 4 -0.17 -16.72 -13.67
CA GLN A 4 0.78 -15.86 -14.39
C GLN A 4 0.95 -14.48 -13.70
N LEU A 5 1.13 -14.51 -12.37
CA LEU A 5 1.32 -13.30 -11.60
C LEU A 5 2.70 -12.70 -11.89
N GLU A 6 2.71 -11.45 -12.33
CA GLU A 6 3.92 -10.65 -12.53
C GLU A 6 3.78 -9.35 -11.74
N ILE A 7 4.81 -9.00 -10.98
CA ILE A 7 4.86 -7.74 -10.21
C ILE A 7 5.91 -6.84 -10.85
N VAL A 8 5.49 -5.69 -11.34
CA VAL A 8 6.34 -4.71 -12.04
C VAL A 8 6.24 -3.33 -11.39
N PRO A 9 7.17 -2.40 -11.67
CA PRO A 9 7.03 -1.02 -11.23
C PRO A 9 5.72 -0.40 -11.71
N LEU A 10 5.04 0.34 -10.82
CA LEU A 10 3.78 1.00 -11.14
C LEU A 10 3.99 2.03 -12.26
N SER A 11 3.45 1.73 -13.44
CA SER A 11 3.68 2.57 -14.63
C SER A 11 2.48 2.66 -15.56
N SER A 12 1.47 1.79 -15.41
CA SER A 12 0.25 1.84 -16.23
C SER A 12 -0.45 3.19 -16.15
N PRO A 13 -0.65 3.88 -17.29
CA PRO A 13 -1.37 5.16 -17.34
C PRO A 13 -2.78 5.06 -16.75
N ALA A 14 -3.45 3.91 -16.92
CA ALA A 14 -4.80 3.72 -16.39
C ALA A 14 -4.83 3.62 -14.86
N LEU A 15 -3.82 2.98 -14.24
CA LEU A 15 -3.70 2.92 -12.78
C LEU A 15 -3.28 4.27 -12.19
N LEU A 16 -2.36 4.97 -12.86
CA LEU A 16 -1.93 6.31 -12.45
C LEU A 16 -3.07 7.33 -12.55
N SER A 17 -3.82 7.31 -13.65
CA SER A 17 -5.03 8.15 -13.80
C SER A 17 -6.07 7.84 -12.73
N TYR A 18 -6.28 6.55 -12.41
CA TYR A 18 -7.17 6.17 -11.31
C TYR A 18 -6.70 6.73 -9.96
N LEU A 19 -5.40 6.69 -9.66
CA LEU A 19 -4.85 7.26 -8.43
C LEU A 19 -5.02 8.79 -8.38
N GLN A 20 -4.75 9.48 -9.49
CA GLN A 20 -4.91 10.93 -9.60
C GLN A 20 -6.37 11.36 -9.39
N GLU A 21 -7.33 10.65 -9.98
CA GLU A 21 -8.77 10.90 -9.73
C GLU A 21 -9.17 10.70 -8.27
N ARG A 22 -8.43 9.87 -7.54
CA ARG A 22 -8.60 9.65 -6.10
C ARG A 22 -7.83 10.66 -5.24
N GLY A 23 -7.20 11.67 -5.86
CA GLY A 23 -6.41 12.68 -5.17
C GLY A 23 -5.11 12.14 -4.59
N ILE A 24 -4.57 11.05 -5.14
CA ILE A 24 -3.32 10.44 -4.66
C ILE A 24 -2.15 10.95 -5.50
N ASN A 25 -1.08 11.38 -4.82
CA ASN A 25 0.18 11.73 -5.46
C ASN A 25 0.81 10.48 -6.10
N THR A 26 0.99 10.52 -7.42
CA THR A 26 1.49 9.36 -8.18
C THR A 26 2.94 9.01 -7.90
N GLU A 27 3.77 9.97 -7.53
CA GLU A 27 5.18 9.70 -7.20
C GLU A 27 5.30 8.98 -5.85
N LEU A 28 4.49 9.39 -4.86
CA LEU A 28 4.37 8.64 -3.60
C LEU A 28 3.80 7.23 -3.87
N ALA A 29 2.74 7.11 -4.68
CA ALA A 29 2.19 5.80 -5.01
C ALA A 29 3.19 4.89 -5.74
N LYS A 30 4.02 5.40 -6.64
CA LYS A 30 5.08 4.62 -7.31
C LYS A 30 6.14 4.10 -6.33
N ARG A 31 6.45 4.88 -5.29
CA ARG A 31 7.37 4.47 -4.22
C ARG A 31 6.78 3.31 -3.40
N GLU A 32 5.54 3.48 -2.95
CA GLU A 32 4.86 2.58 -2.01
C GLU A 32 4.26 1.33 -2.68
N CYS A 33 3.88 1.41 -3.96
CA CYS A 33 3.14 0.36 -4.65
C CYS A 33 3.89 -0.21 -5.86
N ARG A 34 3.36 -1.30 -6.37
CA ARG A 34 3.73 -1.94 -7.64
C ARG A 34 2.49 -2.10 -8.50
N GLU A 35 2.65 -2.64 -9.69
CA GLU A 35 1.57 -3.10 -10.53
C GLU A 35 1.63 -4.63 -10.63
N ALA A 36 0.51 -5.28 -10.33
CA ALA A 36 0.35 -6.72 -10.49
C ALA A 36 -0.40 -6.98 -11.80
N HIS A 37 0.20 -7.76 -12.69
CA HIS A 37 -0.46 -8.35 -13.85
C HIS A 37 -0.78 -9.81 -13.54
N PHE A 38 -2.01 -10.24 -13.81
CA PHE A 38 -2.45 -11.61 -13.52
C PHE A 38 -3.58 -12.06 -14.43
N THR A 39 -3.71 -13.37 -14.58
CA THR A 39 -4.84 -14.00 -15.26
C THR A 39 -5.84 -14.52 -14.25
N ASN A 40 -7.12 -14.20 -14.45
CA ASN A 40 -8.24 -14.74 -13.68
C ASN A 40 -9.36 -15.16 -14.64
N ASN A 41 -9.90 -16.37 -14.50
CA ASN A 41 -10.93 -16.92 -15.40
C ASN A 41 -10.61 -16.75 -16.90
N GLY A 42 -9.35 -16.99 -17.28
CA GLY A 42 -8.87 -16.89 -18.67
C GLY A 42 -8.70 -15.46 -19.22
N ARG A 43 -8.93 -14.43 -18.40
CA ARG A 43 -8.75 -13.02 -18.79
C ARG A 43 -7.56 -12.41 -18.05
N ARG A 44 -6.77 -11.59 -18.75
CA ARG A 44 -5.66 -10.84 -18.15
C ARG A 44 -6.18 -9.55 -17.51
N TYR A 45 -5.68 -9.27 -16.32
CA TYR A 45 -6.00 -8.09 -15.52
C TYR A 45 -4.70 -7.45 -15.04
N PHE A 46 -4.82 -6.20 -14.64
CA PHE A 46 -3.76 -5.49 -13.94
C PHE A 46 -4.36 -4.61 -12.83
N ALA A 47 -3.62 -4.43 -11.75
CA ALA A 47 -4.04 -3.67 -10.59
C ALA A 47 -2.84 -3.09 -9.84
N ILE A 48 -3.07 -2.00 -9.10
CA ILE A 48 -2.12 -1.51 -8.12
C ILE A 48 -1.94 -2.61 -7.08
N ALA A 49 -0.71 -2.92 -6.70
CA ALA A 49 -0.36 -3.89 -5.69
C ALA A 49 0.40 -3.21 -4.56
N PHE A 50 -0.16 -3.30 -3.35
CA PHE A 50 0.47 -2.82 -2.13
C PHE A 50 0.98 -4.01 -1.32
N PRO A 51 2.31 -4.18 -1.19
CA PRO A 51 2.89 -5.37 -0.59
C PRO A 51 2.65 -5.45 0.92
N ASN A 52 2.51 -6.66 1.44
CA ASN A 52 2.40 -6.94 2.87
C ASN A 52 3.66 -7.66 3.41
N VAL A 53 3.73 -7.84 4.73
CA VAL A 53 4.93 -8.39 5.41
C VAL A 53 5.22 -9.85 5.11
N SER A 54 4.33 -10.57 4.42
CA SER A 54 4.47 -12.00 4.13
C SER A 54 4.49 -12.31 2.64
N GLY A 55 4.83 -11.32 1.80
CA GLY A 55 4.99 -11.50 0.36
C GLY A 55 3.68 -11.55 -0.43
N GLY A 56 2.54 -11.36 0.24
CA GLY A 56 1.25 -11.10 -0.43
C GLY A 56 1.08 -9.62 -0.76
N SER A 57 -0.09 -9.25 -1.28
CA SER A 57 -0.40 -7.85 -1.57
C SER A 57 -1.89 -7.57 -1.55
N GLU A 58 -2.30 -6.41 -1.07
CA GLU A 58 -3.62 -5.89 -1.42
C GLU A 58 -3.58 -5.34 -2.83
N ILE A 59 -4.59 -5.66 -3.63
CA ILE A 59 -4.68 -5.21 -5.02
C ILE A 59 -5.95 -4.42 -5.29
N ARG A 60 -5.81 -3.36 -6.10
CA ARG A 60 -6.92 -2.49 -6.46
C ARG A 60 -6.76 -1.89 -7.85
N ASN A 61 -7.87 -1.80 -8.57
CA ASN A 61 -8.03 -0.90 -9.70
C ASN A 61 -9.42 -0.23 -9.63
N ARG A 62 -9.82 0.48 -10.67
CA ARG A 62 -11.12 1.17 -10.72
C ARG A 62 -12.32 0.24 -10.48
N TYR A 63 -12.22 -1.02 -10.91
CA TYR A 63 -13.35 -1.95 -10.97
C TYR A 63 -13.28 -3.06 -9.92
N PHE A 64 -12.10 -3.29 -9.34
CA PHE A 64 -11.83 -4.45 -8.51
C PHE A 64 -10.97 -4.09 -7.30
N LYS A 65 -11.29 -4.72 -6.17
CA LYS A 65 -10.44 -4.80 -4.99
C LYS A 65 -10.29 -6.27 -4.60
N GLY A 66 -9.10 -6.67 -4.18
CA GLY A 66 -8.82 -8.03 -3.76
C GLY A 66 -7.47 -8.15 -3.09
N CYS A 67 -7.03 -9.39 -2.88
CA CYS A 67 -5.79 -9.69 -2.18
C CYS A 67 -5.07 -10.83 -2.92
N ILE A 68 -3.78 -10.65 -3.17
CA ILE A 68 -2.83 -11.71 -3.51
C ILE A 68 -2.38 -12.32 -2.19
N ALA A 69 -2.73 -13.59 -1.97
CA ALA A 69 -2.42 -14.31 -0.74
C ALA A 69 -0.90 -14.38 -0.49
N PRO A 70 -0.47 -14.42 0.79
CA PRO A 70 -1.29 -14.44 2.00
C PRO A 70 -1.85 -13.05 2.37
N LYS A 71 -2.96 -13.03 3.11
CA LYS A 71 -3.55 -11.79 3.64
C LYS A 71 -2.91 -11.41 4.97
N GLU A 72 -2.20 -10.30 4.98
CA GLU A 72 -1.38 -9.84 6.11
C GLU A 72 -1.34 -8.32 6.21
N ILE A 73 -0.86 -7.81 7.35
CA ILE A 73 -0.57 -6.37 7.52
C ILE A 73 0.62 -5.95 6.64
N SER A 74 0.73 -4.66 6.33
CA SER A 74 1.96 -4.06 5.85
C SER A 74 2.61 -3.29 6.99
N HIS A 75 3.91 -3.48 7.22
CA HIS A 75 4.70 -2.74 8.20
C HIS A 75 5.83 -2.02 7.48
N ILE A 76 5.69 -0.70 7.32
CA ILE A 76 6.67 0.17 6.67
C ILE A 76 7.56 0.76 7.78
N ARG A 77 8.78 0.23 7.89
CA ARG A 77 9.79 0.69 8.84
C ARG A 77 10.77 1.64 8.18
N GLN A 78 11.10 2.73 8.88
CA GLN A 78 12.10 3.68 8.42
C GLN A 78 13.51 3.13 8.66
N ALA A 79 14.43 3.44 7.75
CA ALA A 79 15.81 3.00 7.87
C ALA A 79 16.54 3.72 9.02
N GLY A 80 17.49 3.02 9.64
CA GLY A 80 18.35 3.58 10.69
C GLY A 80 17.79 3.34 12.10
N LYS A 81 17.21 4.37 12.73
CA LYS A 81 16.79 4.32 14.14
C LYS A 81 15.34 3.82 14.29
N ALA A 82 15.09 2.96 15.27
CA ALA A 82 13.75 2.61 15.72
C ALA A 82 12.92 3.87 16.01
N ARG A 83 11.67 3.88 15.54
CA ARG A 83 10.71 4.97 15.81
C ARG A 83 9.96 4.67 17.09
N GLU A 84 9.59 5.72 17.82
CA GLU A 84 8.73 5.64 19.03
C GLU A 84 7.25 5.81 18.67
N THR A 85 6.95 6.22 17.43
CA THR A 85 5.60 6.48 16.96
C THR A 85 5.29 5.62 15.73
N CYS A 86 4.11 5.00 15.72
CA CYS A 86 3.57 4.29 14.58
C CYS A 86 2.16 4.75 14.25
N TYR A 87 1.91 5.13 12.99
CA TYR A 87 0.56 5.44 12.51
C TYR A 87 -0.08 4.21 11.87
N VAL A 88 -1.35 3.98 12.20
CA VAL A 88 -2.11 2.79 11.77
C VAL A 88 -3.25 3.20 10.85
N PHE A 89 -3.37 2.51 9.71
CA PHE A 89 -4.39 2.74 8.70
C PHE A 89 -5.20 1.46 8.43
N GLU A 90 -6.50 1.61 8.13
CA GLU A 90 -7.35 0.47 7.78
C GLU A 90 -6.90 -0.18 6.46
N GLY A 91 -6.73 0.63 5.41
CA GLY A 91 -6.29 0.18 4.10
C GLY A 91 -5.22 1.08 3.49
N PHE A 92 -4.58 0.57 2.43
CA PHE A 92 -3.46 1.27 1.81
C PHE A 92 -3.87 2.58 1.12
N MET A 93 -5.14 2.72 0.70
CA MET A 93 -5.64 3.98 0.14
C MET A 93 -5.70 5.10 1.19
N ASP A 94 -5.99 4.76 2.46
CA ASP A 94 -6.00 5.73 3.55
C ASP A 94 -4.56 6.18 3.86
N TYR A 95 -3.63 5.23 3.87
CA TYR A 95 -2.20 5.49 3.98
C TYR A 95 -1.69 6.40 2.86
N LEU A 96 -1.98 6.09 1.59
CA LEU A 96 -1.57 6.93 0.46
C LEU A 96 -2.19 8.34 0.50
N SER A 97 -3.46 8.43 0.96
CA SER A 97 -4.13 9.72 1.18
C SER A 97 -3.39 10.55 2.23
N PHE A 98 -3.03 9.94 3.36
CA PHE A 98 -2.26 10.62 4.41
C PHE A 98 -0.91 11.12 3.89
N LEU A 99 -0.14 10.28 3.19
CA LEU A 99 1.14 10.69 2.62
C LEU A 99 0.98 11.87 1.66
N THR A 100 -0.06 11.83 0.81
CA THR A 100 -0.36 12.90 -0.15
C THR A 100 -0.69 14.21 0.57
N LEU A 101 -1.65 14.18 1.48
CA LEU A 101 -2.07 15.37 2.24
C LEU A 101 -0.95 15.97 3.06
N ARG A 102 -0.09 15.13 3.66
CA ARG A 102 1.05 15.62 4.45
C ARG A 102 2.14 16.23 3.56
N GLN A 103 2.38 15.66 2.38
CA GLN A 103 3.28 16.25 1.37
C GLN A 103 2.77 17.60 0.85
N GLU A 104 1.47 17.73 0.63
CA GLU A 104 0.84 18.97 0.15
C GLU A 104 0.78 20.05 1.25
N SER A 105 0.50 19.67 2.49
CA SER A 105 0.38 20.61 3.62
C SER A 105 1.73 21.10 4.12
N CYS A 106 2.78 20.28 4.01
CA CYS A 106 4.11 20.58 4.52
C CYS A 106 5.19 20.32 3.45
N PRO A 107 5.19 21.04 2.32
CA PRO A 107 6.02 20.72 1.16
C PRO A 107 7.53 20.75 1.43
N ASN A 108 7.98 21.63 2.33
CA ASN A 108 9.40 21.76 2.68
C ASN A 108 9.88 20.72 3.70
N TYR A 109 8.96 20.16 4.50
CA TYR A 109 9.29 19.20 5.54
C TYR A 109 8.08 18.33 5.85
N PRO A 110 7.74 17.37 4.98
CA PRO A 110 6.54 16.55 5.15
C PRO A 110 6.73 15.48 6.24
N GLU A 111 7.98 15.24 6.67
CA GLU A 111 8.31 14.33 7.77
C GLU A 111 7.63 12.96 7.61
N LEU A 112 7.68 12.40 6.40
CA LEU A 112 7.09 11.09 6.10
C LEU A 112 7.92 9.93 6.69
N GLU A 113 9.10 10.21 7.24
CA GLU A 113 10.02 9.22 7.78
C GLU A 113 10.25 9.41 9.30
N GLY A 114 9.52 10.30 9.96
CA GLY A 114 9.58 10.51 11.41
C GLY A 114 8.92 9.39 12.22
N GLN A 115 8.13 8.55 11.56
CA GLN A 115 7.28 7.51 12.13
C GLN A 115 7.31 6.25 11.26
N ASP A 116 7.02 5.12 11.88
CA ASP A 116 6.72 3.89 11.16
C ASP A 116 5.23 3.85 10.81
N TYR A 117 4.86 2.98 9.87
CA TYR A 117 3.47 2.82 9.45
C TYR A 117 3.04 1.37 9.49
N ILE A 118 1.82 1.15 9.96
CA ILE A 118 1.13 -0.13 9.79
C ILE A 118 -0.13 0.10 8.98
N VAL A 119 -0.30 -0.69 7.94
CA VAL A 119 -1.55 -0.76 7.18
C VAL A 119 -2.16 -2.12 7.45
N LEU A 120 -3.37 -2.14 8.00
CA LEU A 120 -4.03 -3.38 8.40
C LEU A 120 -4.38 -4.25 7.18
N ASN A 121 -4.64 -3.64 6.03
CA ASN A 121 -5.11 -4.28 4.80
C ASN A 121 -6.51 -4.95 4.94
N SER A 122 -7.08 -4.93 6.15
CA SER A 122 -8.46 -5.25 6.52
C SER A 122 -8.55 -5.24 8.05
N VAL A 123 -9.70 -4.86 8.59
CA VAL A 123 -9.99 -4.98 10.04
C VAL A 123 -9.82 -6.41 10.59
N SER A 124 -9.86 -7.44 9.74
CA SER A 124 -9.58 -8.83 10.15
C SER A 124 -8.14 -9.06 10.62
N ASN A 125 -7.21 -8.16 10.30
CA ASN A 125 -5.79 -8.27 10.67
C ASN A 125 -5.42 -7.47 11.93
N VAL A 126 -6.39 -6.88 12.65
CA VAL A 126 -6.12 -6.09 13.87
C VAL A 126 -5.28 -6.88 14.88
N SER A 127 -5.61 -8.15 15.13
CA SER A 127 -4.84 -9.00 16.05
C SER A 127 -3.38 -9.18 15.64
N LYS A 128 -3.11 -9.19 14.33
CA LYS A 128 -1.75 -9.34 13.78
C LYS A 128 -0.92 -8.06 13.94
N ALA A 129 -1.57 -6.91 14.03
CA ALA A 129 -0.91 -5.63 14.28
C ALA A 129 -0.53 -5.41 15.75
N LEU A 130 -1.18 -6.10 16.71
CA LEU A 130 -0.93 -5.88 18.14
C LEU A 130 0.52 -6.19 18.55
N TYR A 131 1.09 -7.28 18.06
CA TYR A 131 2.48 -7.66 18.38
C TYR A 131 3.50 -6.62 17.93
N PRO A 132 3.55 -6.19 16.63
CA PRO A 132 4.48 -5.14 16.22
C PRO A 132 4.18 -3.79 16.87
N LEU A 133 2.93 -3.49 17.23
CA LEU A 133 2.57 -2.25 17.93
C LEU A 133 3.09 -2.20 19.37
N GLY A 134 3.25 -3.34 20.06
CA GLY A 134 3.78 -3.37 21.42
C GLY A 134 5.26 -3.00 21.55
N SER A 135 5.93 -2.67 20.44
CA SER A 135 7.33 -2.21 20.42
C SER A 135 7.49 -0.69 20.23
N TYR A 136 6.38 0.05 20.21
CA TYR A 136 6.32 1.52 20.24
C TYR A 136 5.75 1.96 21.58
#